data_AF-A0A923G8R9-F1
#
_entry.id   AF-A0A923G8R9-F1
#
_cell.length_a   1.000
_cell.length_b   1.000
_cell.length_c   1.000
_cell.angle_alpha   90.00
_cell.angle_beta   90.00
_cell.angle_gamma   90.00
#
_symmetry.space_group_name_H-M   'P 1'
#
loop_
_entity.id
_entity.type
_entity.pdbx_description
1 polymer ?
#
loop_
_entity_poly.entity_id
_entity_poly.type
_entity_poly.pdbx_seq_one_letter_code
_entity_poly.pdbx_strand_id
1 'polypeptide(L)'
;MSYSRTDYYAEGLAEAFEEHGVTATPEQIRAIAGDVVGWAECIGMAFHVPAGDPRDSELAELRKQLERERNKVACGVCKGSGLLRFQGPYHGSTSTCHKCNGAGRHEP
;
A
#
# COMPACT_ATOMS: atom_id res chain seq x y z
N MET A 1 -33.17 11.38 23.01
CA MET A 1 -32.44 10.10 23.19
C MET A 1 -31.83 9.75 21.85
N SER A 2 -30.52 9.50 21.78
CA SER A 2 -29.87 9.10 20.53
C SER A 2 -30.11 7.62 20.27
N TYR A 3 -30.57 7.28 19.08
CA TYR A 3 -30.75 5.91 18.63
C TYR A 3 -29.37 5.20 18.53
N SER A 4 -29.20 4.08 19.22
CA SER A 4 -27.93 3.35 19.26
C SER A 4 -27.85 2.28 18.17
N ARG A 5 -26.64 1.79 17.87
CA ARG A 5 -26.46 0.64 16.96
C ARG A 5 -27.17 -0.61 17.50
N THR A 6 -27.19 -0.80 18.81
CA THR A 6 -27.91 -1.90 19.44
C THR A 6 -29.41 -1.79 19.21
N ASP A 7 -29.99 -0.57 19.28
CA ASP A 7 -31.41 -0.37 19.00
C ASP A 7 -31.73 -0.69 17.53
N TYR A 8 -30.88 -0.27 16.59
CA TYR A 8 -30.99 -0.62 15.17
C TYR A 8 -31.04 -2.13 14.91
N TYR A 9 -30.08 -2.88 15.46
CA TYR A 9 -30.06 -4.33 15.25
C TYR A 9 -31.17 -5.05 16.02
N ALA A 10 -31.61 -4.53 17.18
CA ALA A 10 -32.72 -5.12 17.91
C ALA A 10 -34.04 -5.02 17.14
N GLU A 11 -34.30 -3.90 16.46
CA GLU A 11 -35.48 -3.76 15.59
C GLU A 11 -35.44 -4.75 14.42
N GLY A 12 -34.32 -4.82 13.69
CA GLY A 12 -34.18 -5.77 12.59
C GLY A 12 -34.26 -7.24 13.03
N LEU A 13 -33.72 -7.58 14.21
CA LEU A 13 -33.83 -8.93 14.78
C LEU A 13 -35.25 -9.26 15.19
N ALA A 14 -36.01 -8.30 15.73
CA ALA A 14 -37.41 -8.51 16.10
C ALA A 14 -38.27 -8.83 14.86
N GLU A 15 -38.09 -8.08 13.78
CA GLU A 15 -38.77 -8.34 12.50
C GLU A 15 -38.39 -9.71 11.92
N ALA A 16 -37.09 -10.04 11.89
CA ALA A 16 -36.62 -11.33 11.37
C ALA A 16 -37.11 -12.52 12.21
N PHE A 17 -37.18 -12.35 13.54
CA PHE A 17 -37.67 -13.40 14.43
C PHE A 17 -39.17 -13.64 14.22
N GLU A 18 -39.95 -12.58 14.03
CA GLU A 18 -41.37 -12.70 13.69
C GLU A 18 -41.56 -13.40 12.33
N GLU A 19 -40.83 -12.99 11.29
CA GLU A 19 -40.92 -13.57 9.95
C GLU A 19 -40.57 -15.07 9.91
N HIS A 20 -39.64 -15.50 10.77
CA HIS A 20 -39.18 -16.88 10.82
C HIS A 20 -39.78 -17.71 11.97
N GLY A 21 -40.74 -17.17 12.71
CA GLY A 21 -41.43 -17.88 13.79
C GLY A 21 -40.55 -18.20 15.00
N VAL A 22 -39.54 -17.37 15.27
CA VAL A 22 -38.64 -17.48 16.42
C VAL A 22 -39.20 -16.66 17.58
N THR A 23 -39.55 -17.33 18.68
CA THR A 23 -40.01 -16.64 19.89
C THR A 23 -38.82 -16.29 20.79
N ALA A 24 -38.61 -14.99 21.03
CA ALA A 24 -37.63 -14.50 22.01
C ALA A 24 -38.21 -13.29 22.75
N THR A 25 -37.77 -13.07 24.00
CA THR A 25 -38.18 -11.88 24.76
C THR A 25 -37.45 -10.63 24.27
N PRO A 26 -37.98 -9.42 24.52
CA PRO A 26 -37.29 -8.17 24.17
C PRO A 26 -35.87 -8.07 24.74
N GLU A 27 -35.65 -8.57 25.96
CA GLU A 27 -34.34 -8.59 26.61
C GLU A 27 -33.36 -9.54 25.90
N GLN A 28 -33.85 -10.70 25.45
CA GLN A 28 -33.05 -11.66 24.66
C GLN A 28 -32.69 -11.07 23.30
N ILE A 29 -33.65 -10.44 22.61
CA ILE A 29 -33.41 -9.78 21.33
C ILE A 29 -32.37 -8.67 21.49
N ARG A 30 -32.49 -7.84 22.53
CA ARG A 30 -31.52 -6.77 22.82
C ARG A 30 -30.14 -7.30 23.18
N ALA A 31 -30.05 -8.42 23.90
CA ALA A 31 -28.78 -9.08 24.19
C ALA A 31 -28.10 -9.58 22.89
N ILE A 32 -28.84 -10.27 22.03
CA ILE A 32 -28.34 -10.75 20.73
C ILE A 32 -27.94 -9.57 19.84
N ALA A 33 -28.72 -8.49 19.84
CA ALA A 33 -28.37 -7.26 19.11
C ALA A 33 -27.02 -6.69 19.57
N GLY A 34 -26.71 -6.77 20.86
CA GLY A 34 -25.40 -6.40 21.42
C GLY A 34 -24.26 -7.24 20.84
N ASP A 35 -24.45 -8.56 20.76
CA ASP A 35 -23.47 -9.47 20.15
C ASP A 35 -23.28 -9.15 18.66
N VAL A 36 -24.37 -8.88 17.93
CA VAL A 36 -24.34 -8.49 16.52
C VAL A 36 -23.58 -7.19 16.29
N VAL A 37 -23.65 -6.21 17.20
CA VAL A 37 -22.81 -5.00 17.11
C VAL A 37 -21.33 -5.38 17.10
N GLY A 38 -20.91 -6.26 18.02
CA GLY A 38 -19.53 -6.74 18.08
C GLY A 38 -19.11 -7.48 16.81
N TRP A 39 -19.99 -8.32 16.26
CA TRP A 39 -19.72 -9.00 14.99
C TRP A 39 -19.60 -8.02 13.82
N ALA A 40 -20.48 -7.03 13.75
CA ALA A 40 -20.47 -6.01 12.71
C ALA A 40 -19.20 -5.15 12.75
N GLU A 41 -18.62 -4.91 13.93
CA GLU A 41 -17.32 -4.25 14.06
C GLU A 41 -16.17 -5.12 13.53
N CYS A 42 -16.26 -6.44 13.70
CA CYS A 42 -15.28 -7.40 13.23
C CYS A 42 -15.47 -7.84 11.76
N ILE A 43 -16.57 -7.46 11.09
CA ILE A 43 -16.91 -7.96 9.75
C ILE A 43 -15.82 -7.64 8.72
N GLY A 44 -15.17 -6.47 8.87
CA GLY A 44 -14.04 -6.08 8.05
C GLY A 44 -12.87 -7.05 8.22
N MET A 45 -12.53 -7.48 9.43
CA MET A 45 -11.42 -8.43 9.61
C MET A 45 -11.70 -9.81 8.99
N ALA A 46 -12.95 -10.26 9.03
CA ALA A 46 -13.33 -11.58 8.53
C ALA A 46 -13.50 -11.62 7.00
N PHE A 47 -13.98 -10.53 6.39
CA PHE A 47 -14.41 -10.52 4.99
C PHE A 47 -13.79 -9.40 4.15
N HIS A 48 -12.90 -8.57 4.71
CA HIS A 48 -12.21 -7.58 3.91
C HIS A 48 -11.31 -8.26 2.90
N VAL A 49 -11.74 -8.19 1.64
CA VAL A 49 -10.88 -8.43 0.50
C VAL A 49 -10.32 -7.06 0.11
N PRO A 50 -9.01 -6.81 0.27
CA PRO A 50 -8.42 -5.57 -0.19
C PRO A 50 -8.70 -5.39 -1.68
N ALA A 51 -9.00 -4.15 -2.09
CA ALA A 51 -9.46 -3.83 -3.46
C ALA A 51 -8.41 -4.07 -4.56
N GLY A 52 -7.20 -4.50 -4.19
CA GLY A 52 -6.08 -4.80 -5.07
C GLY A 52 -4.93 -5.44 -4.29
N ASP A 53 -3.84 -5.76 -4.98
CA ASP A 53 -2.63 -6.20 -4.29
C ASP A 53 -2.04 -4.98 -3.57
N PRO A 54 -1.81 -5.03 -2.24
CA PRO A 54 -1.20 -3.93 -1.51
C PRO A 54 0.15 -3.48 -2.10
N ARG A 55 0.81 -4.35 -2.85
CA ARG A 55 2.08 -4.11 -3.53
C ARG A 55 1.92 -3.35 -4.86
N ASP A 56 0.72 -3.10 -5.35
CA ASP A 56 0.50 -2.48 -6.67
C ASP A 56 1.09 -1.06 -6.74
N SER A 57 1.03 -0.28 -5.65
CA SER A 57 1.64 1.05 -5.59
C SER A 57 3.17 0.98 -5.62
N GLU A 58 3.76 0.04 -4.88
CA GLU A 58 5.19 -0.23 -4.86
C GLU A 58 5.68 -0.74 -6.22
N LEU A 59 4.92 -1.64 -6.86
CA LEU A 59 5.18 -2.16 -8.20
C LEU A 59 5.14 -1.04 -9.25
N ALA A 60 4.21 -0.11 -9.15
CA ALA A 60 4.13 1.03 -10.06
C ALA A 60 5.37 1.93 -9.95
N GLU A 61 5.85 2.20 -8.73
CA GLU A 61 7.04 3.01 -8.49
C GLU A 61 8.31 2.29 -8.96
N LEU A 62 8.46 1.01 -8.63
CA LEU A 62 9.58 0.18 -9.08
C LEU A 62 9.65 0.09 -10.61
N ARG A 63 8.50 -0.01 -11.29
CA ARG A 63 8.44 0.02 -12.77
C ARG A 63 8.95 1.35 -13.33
N LYS A 64 8.57 2.48 -12.74
CA LYS A 64 9.09 3.81 -13.15
C LYS A 64 10.59 3.93 -12.92
N GLN A 65 11.09 3.45 -11.78
CA GLN A 65 12.52 3.46 -11.48
C GLN A 65 13.30 2.59 -12.46
N LEU A 66 12.81 1.38 -12.76
CA LEU A 66 13.41 0.50 -13.75
C LEU A 66 13.43 1.13 -15.15
N GLU A 67 12.34 1.79 -15.55
CA GLU A 67 12.28 2.51 -16.82
C GLU A 67 13.29 3.65 -16.89
N ARG A 68 13.41 4.45 -15.83
CA ARG A 68 14.42 5.51 -15.73
C ARG A 68 15.84 4.96 -15.86
N GLU A 69 16.16 3.87 -15.15
CA GLU A 69 17.47 3.23 -15.22
C GLU A 69 17.77 2.68 -16.63
N ARG A 70 16.77 2.05 -17.28
CA ARG A 70 16.91 1.53 -18.65
C ARG A 70 17.13 2.65 -19.67
N ASN A 71 16.56 3.82 -19.43
CA ASN A 71 16.67 4.98 -20.31
C ASN A 71 17.94 5.79 -20.08
N LYS A 72 18.75 5.50 -19.05
CA LYS A 72 20.02 6.20 -18.85
C LYS A 72 20.97 5.97 -20.03
N VAL A 73 21.55 7.06 -20.50
CA VAL A 73 22.53 7.05 -21.58
C VAL A 73 23.95 6.96 -21.04
N ALA A 74 24.85 6.35 -21.80
CA ALA A 74 26.27 6.31 -21.44
C ALA A 74 26.84 7.74 -21.37
N CYS A 75 27.55 8.05 -20.28
CA CYS A 75 28.13 9.36 -20.09
C CYS A 75 29.25 9.59 -21.10
N GLY A 76 29.07 10.54 -22.02
CA GLY A 76 30.08 10.86 -23.04
C GLY A 76 31.40 11.42 -22.46
N VAL A 77 31.36 12.03 -21.27
CA VAL A 77 32.54 12.67 -20.65
C VAL A 77 33.52 11.63 -20.10
N CYS A 78 33.03 10.64 -19.35
CA CYS A 78 33.86 9.52 -18.87
C CYS A 78 33.79 8.28 -19.77
N LYS A 79 33.08 8.38 -20.89
CA LYS A 79 32.81 7.29 -21.85
C LYS A 79 32.29 6.00 -21.18
N GLY A 80 31.40 6.14 -20.21
CA GLY A 80 30.82 4.98 -19.51
C GLY A 80 31.58 4.49 -18.28
N SER A 81 32.81 4.96 -18.05
CA SER A 81 33.67 4.41 -16.99
C SER A 81 33.37 4.92 -15.57
N GLY A 82 32.64 6.03 -15.45
CA GLY A 82 32.41 6.71 -14.17
C GLY A 82 33.61 7.51 -13.64
N LEU A 83 34.80 7.34 -14.21
CA LEU A 83 36.03 7.95 -13.73
C LEU A 83 36.67 8.82 -14.81
N LEU A 84 37.35 9.88 -14.40
CA LEU A 84 38.21 10.71 -15.23
C LEU A 84 39.65 10.42 -14.82
N ARG A 85 40.48 10.03 -15.79
CA ARG A 85 41.91 9.77 -15.57
C ARG A 85 42.72 10.90 -16.16
N PHE A 86 43.63 11.44 -15.36
CA PHE A 86 44.60 12.44 -15.76
C PHE A 86 45.99 11.84 -15.62
N GLN A 87 46.76 11.81 -16.71
CA GLN A 87 48.10 11.26 -16.72
C GLN A 87 49.09 12.39 -17.01
N GLY A 88 49.94 12.70 -16.04
CA GLY A 88 51.08 13.60 -16.19
C GLY A 88 52.40 12.84 -16.28
N PRO A 89 53.51 13.51 -16.63
CA PRO A 89 54.81 12.86 -16.85
C PRO A 89 55.43 12.22 -15.59
N TYR A 90 55.04 12.65 -14.38
CA TYR A 90 55.60 12.13 -13.12
C TYR A 90 54.54 11.55 -12.16
N HIS A 91 53.26 11.87 -12.37
CA HIS A 91 52.15 11.45 -11.52
C HIS A 91 50.88 11.21 -12.35
N GLY A 92 50.03 10.28 -11.91
CA GLY A 92 48.68 10.09 -12.42
C GLY A 92 47.64 10.36 -11.33
N SER A 93 46.47 10.84 -11.73
CA SER A 93 45.33 11.01 -10.82
C SER A 93 44.05 10.50 -11.47
N THR A 94 43.16 9.96 -10.64
CA THR A 94 41.83 9.52 -11.04
C THR A 94 40.80 10.21 -10.18
N SER A 95 39.80 10.85 -10.79
CA SER A 95 38.68 11.47 -10.08
C SER A 95 37.35 10.93 -10.56
N THR A 96 36.34 11.00 -9.71
CA THR A 96 34.97 10.66 -10.07
C THR A 96 34.45 11.63 -11.12
N CYS A 97 33.77 11.12 -12.14
CA CYS A 97 33.21 11.95 -13.19
C CYS A 97 32.07 12.81 -12.64
N HIS A 98 32.26 14.12 -12.63
CA HIS A 98 31.27 15.10 -12.14
C HIS A 98 29.92 15.05 -12.89
N LYS A 99 29.91 14.64 -14.18
CA LYS A 99 28.69 14.61 -14.98
C LYS A 99 27.75 13.47 -14.62
N CYS A 100 28.30 12.29 -14.30
CA CYS A 100 27.51 11.10 -13.95
C CYS A 100 27.68 10.68 -12.48
N ASN A 101 28.38 11.48 -11.68
CA ASN A 101 28.73 11.21 -10.29
C ASN A 101 29.31 9.80 -10.05
N GLY A 102 30.12 9.30 -10.98
CA GLY A 102 30.71 7.96 -10.88
C GLY A 102 29.89 6.81 -11.46
N ALA A 103 28.63 7.02 -11.83
CA ALA A 103 27.75 5.94 -12.31
C ALA A 103 28.07 5.48 -13.74
N GLY A 104 28.85 6.26 -14.50
CA GLY A 104 29.15 5.98 -15.92
C GLY A 104 27.99 6.21 -16.88
N ARG A 105 26.76 6.36 -16.37
CA ARG A 105 25.54 6.67 -17.14
C ARG A 105 24.77 7.77 -16.42
N HIS A 106 24.02 8.57 -17.16
CA HIS A 106 23.17 9.64 -16.61
C HIS A 106 21.84 9.70 -17.35
N GLU A 107 20.87 10.45 -16.81
CA GLU A 107 19.60 10.70 -17.50
C GLU A 107 19.86 11.36 -18.87
N PRO A 108 19.10 11.03 -19.92
CA PRO A 108 19.28 11.54 -21.28
C PRO A 108 19.59 13.03 -21.40
#